data_AF-A0A0J8VBL9-F1
#
_entry.id   AF-A0A0J8VBL9-F1
#
_cell.length_a   1.000
_cell.length_b   1.000
_cell.length_c   1.000
_cell.angle_alpha   90.00
_cell.angle_beta   90.00
_cell.angle_gamma   90.00
#
_symmetry.space_group_name_H-M   'P 1'
#
loop_
_entity.id
_entity.type
_entity.pdbx_description
1 polymer ?
#
loop_
_entity_poly.entity_id
_entity_poly.type
_entity_poly.pdbx_seq_one_letter_code
_entity_poly.pdbx_strand_id
1 'polypeptide(L)'
;MKDKEFVTWESIRVKGKLRFFFVNGLLLYGLPMCIITAYSNKLFENGFTLKAVLGHVTIWSMAGLMFGVVMWYITERRYKKEVTFRENSKQ
;
A
#
# COMPACT_ATOMS: atom_id res chain seq x y z
N MET A 1 13.10 -12.07 -8.50
CA MET A 1 12.24 -12.11 -7.29
C MET A 1 12.62 -13.39 -6.55
N LYS A 2 12.88 -13.37 -5.24
CA LYS A 2 13.26 -14.61 -4.53
C LYS A 2 12.07 -15.59 -4.54
N ASP A 3 12.30 -16.90 -4.47
CA ASP A 3 11.23 -17.91 -4.55
C ASP A 3 10.10 -17.67 -3.53
N LYS A 4 10.47 -17.32 -2.29
CA LYS A 4 9.50 -17.00 -1.24
C LYS A 4 8.66 -15.77 -1.59
N GLU A 5 9.26 -14.74 -2.19
CA GLU A 5 8.55 -13.53 -2.62
C GLU A 5 7.61 -13.83 -3.79
N PHE A 6 8.00 -14.75 -4.68
CA PHE A 6 7.21 -15.17 -5.82
C PHE A 6 5.94 -15.91 -5.40
N VAL A 7 6.05 -16.91 -4.51
CA VAL A 7 4.90 -17.66 -3.97
C VAL A 7 3.99 -16.76 -3.14
N THR A 8 4.58 -15.85 -2.34
CA THR A 8 3.83 -14.88 -1.56
C THR A 8 3.05 -13.93 -2.48
N TRP A 9 3.69 -13.43 -3.55
CA TRP A 9 3.03 -12.58 -4.53
C TRP A 9 1.92 -13.30 -5.29
N GLU A 10 2.11 -14.57 -5.66
CA GLU A 10 1.08 -15.39 -6.29
C GLU A 10 -0.16 -15.55 -5.40
N SER A 11 0.04 -15.88 -4.12
CA SER A 11 -1.05 -15.95 -3.13
C SER A 11 -1.77 -14.60 -2.93
N ILE A 12 -1.02 -13.49 -2.94
CA ILE A 12 -1.59 -12.13 -2.85
C ILE A 12 -2.39 -11.80 -4.11
N ARG A 13 -1.90 -12.20 -5.28
CA ARG A 13 -2.55 -11.98 -6.58
C ARG A 13 -3.89 -12.71 -6.68
N VAL A 14 -3.94 -13.96 -6.25
CA VAL A 14 -5.16 -14.80 -6.22
C VAL A 14 -6.22 -14.20 -5.30
N LYS A 15 -5.82 -13.56 -4.19
CA LYS A 15 -6.73 -12.88 -3.25
C LYS A 15 -7.36 -11.60 -3.81
N GLY A 16 -6.94 -11.12 -4.99
CA GLY A 16 -7.58 -10.04 -5.73
C GLY A 16 -7.02 -8.64 -5.46
N LYS A 17 -7.01 -7.81 -6.52
CA LYS A 17 -6.46 -6.43 -6.52
C LYS A 17 -7.09 -5.54 -5.45
N LEU A 18 -8.40 -5.64 -5.28
CA LEU A 18 -9.15 -4.88 -4.27
C LEU A 18 -8.63 -5.15 -2.86
N ARG A 19 -8.37 -6.41 -2.51
CA ARG A 19 -7.89 -6.75 -1.17
C ARG A 19 -6.48 -6.21 -0.92
N PHE A 20 -5.62 -6.13 -1.93
CA PHE A 20 -4.32 -5.48 -1.81
C PHE A 20 -4.45 -3.97 -1.60
N PHE A 21 -5.35 -3.30 -2.33
CA PHE A 21 -5.61 -1.88 -2.13
C PHE A 21 -6.22 -1.58 -0.76
N PHE A 22 -7.15 -2.40 -0.29
CA PHE A 22 -7.74 -2.23 1.03
C PHE A 22 -6.76 -2.58 2.17
N VAL A 23 -5.93 -3.61 2.01
CA VAL A 23 -4.98 -4.03 3.07
C VAL A 23 -3.76 -3.12 3.12
N ASN A 24 -3.10 -2.86 1.99
CA ASN A 24 -1.89 -2.01 1.97
C ASN A 24 -2.21 -0.51 1.87
N GLY A 25 -3.30 -0.14 1.19
CA GLY A 25 -3.70 1.26 1.06
C GLY A 25 -4.54 1.74 2.24
N LEU A 26 -5.64 1.05 2.57
CA LEU A 26 -6.57 1.54 3.60
C LEU A 26 -6.21 1.08 5.02
N LEU A 27 -5.86 -0.18 5.23
CA LEU A 27 -5.53 -0.70 6.57
C LEU A 27 -4.13 -0.30 7.01
N LEU A 28 -3.11 -0.37 6.15
CA LEU A 28 -1.75 -0.02 6.54
C LEU A 28 -1.54 1.50 6.67
N TYR A 29 -2.36 2.31 6.00
CA TYR A 29 -2.22 3.78 5.99
C TYR A 29 -3.34 4.51 6.76
N GLY A 30 -4.59 4.06 6.63
CA GLY A 30 -5.73 4.65 7.33
C GLY A 30 -5.74 4.34 8.83
N LEU A 31 -5.24 3.17 9.24
CA LEU A 31 -5.16 2.79 10.66
C LEU A 31 -4.18 3.67 11.45
N PRO A 32 -2.91 3.88 11.02
CA PRO A 32 -2.03 4.82 11.73
C PRO A 32 -2.55 6.25 11.71
N MET A 33 -3.26 6.69 10.66
CA MET A 33 -3.90 8.01 10.65
C MET A 33 -5.07 8.15 11.63
N CYS A 34 -5.89 7.10 11.79
CA CYS A 34 -6.92 7.08 12.85
C CYS A 34 -6.27 7.17 14.23
N ILE A 35 -5.16 6.47 14.45
CA ILE A 35 -4.44 6.50 15.73
C ILE A 35 -3.83 7.88 15.97
N ILE A 36 -3.18 8.47 14.96
CA ILE A 36 -2.58 9.81 15.06
C ILE A 36 -3.66 10.85 15.36
N THR A 37 -4.77 10.87 14.61
CA THR A 37 -5.84 11.85 14.85
C THR A 37 -6.52 11.66 16.22
N ALA A 38 -6.73 10.42 16.67
CA ALA A 38 -7.24 10.13 18.00
C ALA A 38 -6.28 10.57 19.12
N TYR A 39 -4.97 10.38 18.95
CA TYR A 39 -3.97 10.77 19.93
C TYR A 39 -3.71 12.29 19.93
N SER A 40 -3.72 12.92 18.75
CA SER A 40 -3.58 14.37 18.58
C SER A 40 -4.77 15.13 19.16
N ASN A 41 -5.99 14.59 19.14
CA ASN A 41 -7.14 15.19 19.81
C ASN A 41 -6.93 15.39 21.32
N LYS A 42 -6.04 14.60 21.94
CA LYS A 42 -5.71 14.72 23.37
C LYS A 42 -4.49 15.61 23.66
N LEU A 43 -3.70 15.96 22.64
CA LEU A 43 -2.43 16.67 22.77
C LEU A 43 -2.48 18.15 22.31
N PHE A 44 -3.55 18.57 21.62
CA PHE A 44 -3.61 19.87 20.94
C PHE A 44 -4.80 20.73 21.38
N GLU A 45 -4.95 20.97 22.69
CA GLU A 45 -5.84 22.03 23.24
C GLU A 45 -5.44 23.45 22.81
N ASN A 46 -4.22 23.64 22.28
CA ASN A 46 -3.70 24.95 21.90
C ASN A 46 -3.60 25.10 20.38
N GLY A 47 -4.70 25.58 19.80
CA GLY A 47 -4.73 26.34 18.54
C GLY A 47 -3.99 25.73 17.36
N PHE A 48 -4.59 24.77 16.66
CA PHE A 48 -4.15 24.43 15.31
C PHE A 48 -5.33 24.17 14.37
N THR A 49 -5.31 24.87 13.23
CA THR A 49 -6.39 24.90 12.25
C THR A 49 -6.60 23.51 11.64
N LEU A 50 -7.76 22.89 11.89
CA LEU A 50 -8.23 21.63 11.28
C LEU A 50 -7.90 21.48 9.79
N LYS A 51 -7.83 22.61 9.05
CA LYS A 51 -7.45 22.68 7.64
C LYS A 51 -6.05 22.13 7.33
N ALA A 52 -5.06 22.33 8.21
CA ALA A 52 -3.69 21.87 7.98
C ALA A 52 -3.59 20.33 8.12
N VAL A 53 -4.27 19.76 9.11
CA VAL A 53 -4.36 18.31 9.30
C VAL A 53 -5.13 17.67 8.15
N LEU A 54 -6.28 18.23 7.76
CA LEU A 54 -7.03 17.73 6.61
C LEU A 54 -6.20 17.74 5.33
N GLY A 55 -5.44 18.82 5.07
CA GLY A 55 -4.56 18.94 3.92
C GLY A 55 -3.45 17.89 3.90
N HIS A 56 -2.78 17.67 5.03
CA HIS A 56 -1.77 16.62 5.12
C HIS A 56 -2.37 15.22 4.99
N VAL A 57 -3.51 14.95 5.63
CA VAL A 57 -4.21 13.66 5.53
C VAL A 57 -4.60 13.36 4.09
N THR A 58 -5.13 14.35 3.35
CA THR A 58 -5.54 14.14 1.95
C THR A 58 -4.36 13.90 1.04
N ILE A 59 -3.30 14.71 1.13
CA ILE A 59 -2.10 14.56 0.30
C ILE A 59 -1.43 13.20 0.55
N TRP A 60 -1.25 12.82 1.82
CA TRP A 60 -0.62 11.56 2.18
C TRP A 60 -1.52 10.35 1.88
N SER A 61 -2.84 10.47 2.05
CA SER A 61 -3.78 9.40 1.64
C SER A 61 -3.77 9.20 0.13
N MET A 62 -3.77 10.28 -0.66
CA MET A 62 -3.62 10.20 -2.11
C MET A 62 -2.28 9.59 -2.50
N ALA A 63 -1.18 10.02 -1.87
CA ALA A 63 0.15 9.47 -2.13
C ALA A 63 0.23 7.98 -1.77
N GLY A 64 -0.34 7.55 -0.64
CA GLY A 64 -0.37 6.15 -0.21
C GLY A 64 -1.19 5.26 -1.15
N LEU A 65 -2.34 5.76 -1.62
CA LEU A 65 -3.17 5.07 -2.62
C LEU A 65 -2.42 4.94 -3.95
N MET A 66 -1.84 6.04 -4.44
CA MET A 66 -1.10 6.06 -5.69
C MET A 66 0.14 5.17 -5.63
N PHE A 67 0.84 5.17 -4.48
CA PHE A 67 1.96 4.27 -4.22
C PHE A 67 1.53 2.81 -4.21
N GLY A 68 0.42 2.46 -3.55
CA GLY A 68 -0.12 1.09 -3.56
C GLY A 68 -0.44 0.59 -4.97
N VAL A 69 -1.03 1.44 -5.81
CA VAL A 69 -1.31 1.16 -7.24
C VAL A 69 -0.03 0.96 -8.01
N VAL A 70 0.90 1.91 -7.94
CA VAL A 70 2.17 1.82 -8.65
C VAL A 70 2.95 0.57 -8.22
N MET A 71 2.99 0.26 -6.93
CA MET A 71 3.68 -0.90 -6.40
C MET A 71 3.05 -2.22 -6.89
N TRP A 72 1.72 -2.28 -7.02
CA TRP A 72 1.05 -3.42 -7.64
C TRP A 72 1.53 -3.62 -9.08
N TYR A 73 1.50 -2.57 -9.89
CA TYR A 73 1.89 -2.65 -11.30
C TYR A 73 3.37 -3.04 -11.48
N ILE A 74 4.27 -2.49 -10.66
CA ILE A 74 5.69 -2.83 -10.68
C ILE A 74 5.89 -4.30 -10.32
N THR A 75 5.25 -4.77 -9.25
CA THR A 75 5.42 -6.14 -8.77
C THR A 75 4.80 -7.15 -9.73
N GLU A 76 3.66 -6.82 -10.35
CA GLU A 76 3.01 -7.58 -11.42
C GLU A 76 3.91 -7.70 -12.67
N ARG A 77 4.58 -6.62 -13.08
CA ARG A 77 5.57 -6.66 -14.18
C ARG A 77 6.77 -7.54 -13.84
N ARG A 78 7.32 -7.38 -12.63
CA ARG A 78 8.47 -8.19 -12.17
C ARG A 78 8.11 -9.68 -12.13
N TYR A 79 6.91 -10.01 -11.66
CA TYR A 79 6.40 -11.38 -11.66
C TYR A 79 6.31 -11.97 -13.07
N LYS A 80 5.69 -11.25 -14.02
CA LYS A 80 5.60 -11.72 -15.42
C LYS A 80 6.98 -11.98 -16.03
N LYS A 81 7.93 -11.08 -15.79
CA LYS A 81 9.31 -11.24 -16.29
C LYS A 81 10.00 -12.48 -15.69
N GLU A 82 9.77 -12.75 -14.40
CA GLU A 82 10.31 -13.92 -13.71
C GLU A 82 9.68 -15.24 -14.21
N VAL A 83 8.37 -15.25 -14.47
CA VAL A 83 7.67 -16.42 -15.04
C VAL A 83 8.27 -16.80 -16.39
N THR A 84 8.38 -15.83 -17.31
CA THR A 84 8.95 -16.08 -18.65
C THR A 84 10.41 -16.54 -18.58
N PHE A 85 11.20 -15.99 -17.67
CA PHE A 85 12.59 -16.43 -17.46
C PHE A 85 12.65 -17.88 -16.98
N ARG A 86 11.78 -18.27 -16.05
CA ARG A 86 11.72 -19.64 -15.52
C ARG A 86 11.22 -20.65 -16.55
N GLU A 87 10.25 -20.27 -17.38
CA GLU A 87 9.78 -21.11 -18.50
C GLU A 87 10.91 -21.36 -19.50
N ASN A 88 11.63 -20.32 -19.93
CA ASN A 88 12.76 -20.45 -20.85
C ASN A 88 13.95 -21.23 -20.26
N SER A 89 14.12 -21.26 -18.94
CA SER A 89 15.19 -22.03 -18.29
C SER A 89 14.89 -23.53 -18.13
N LYS A 90 13.63 -23.93 -18.34
CA LYS A 90 13.19 -25.34 -18.26
C LYS A 90 13.09 -26.01 -19.64
N GLN A 91 13.30 -25.25 -20.71
CA GLN A 91 13.26 -25.69 -22.10
C GLN A 91 14.68 -25.90 -22.62
#